data_AF-A0A2K3P956-F1
#
_entry.id   AF-A0A2K3P956-F1
#
_cell.length_a   1.000
_cell.length_b   1.000
_cell.length_c   1.000
_cell.angle_alpha   90.00
_cell.angle_beta   90.00
_cell.angle_gamma   90.00
#
_symmetry.space_group_name_H-M   'P 1'
#
loop_
_entity.id
_entity.type
_entity.pdbx_description
1 polymer ?
#
loop_
_entity_poly.entity_id
_entity_poly.type
_entity_poly.pdbx_seq_one_letter_code
_entity_poly.pdbx_strand_id
1 'polypeptide(L)'
;MATSLEGFASASLQSGDDPNEDMDPSTDSEDESLSQPNTSEQIKALLADTERVKLTKKLSEANQQNRFLKRQLYIKEDALLKFKSELAVMELEIQALARLAEEIAKSGIPNGSRKINGKYIHTHLVARLKAVHEQLTEQIKDVDVAQSKEVSVFWAGMAESVQVMGSFDGWSQGEHLSPEYTGSYTRFSTTLMLRPGRYEVKFFVDGEWHLSPELPVTGEGLMKNNLLIVE
;
A
#
# COMPACT_ATOMS: atom_id res chain seq x y z
N MET A 1 -59.85 14.52 -26.46
CA MET A 1 -59.60 14.72 -25.02
C MET A 1 -58.19 15.32 -24.93
N ALA A 2 -57.97 16.65 -24.89
CA ALA A 2 -58.39 17.64 -23.89
C ALA A 2 -57.82 17.24 -22.50
N THR A 3 -56.98 18.00 -21.79
CA THR A 3 -56.67 19.45 -21.79
C THR A 3 -55.32 19.76 -21.12
N SER A 4 -54.73 20.89 -21.52
CA SER A 4 -53.62 21.66 -20.94
C SER A 4 -53.93 22.29 -19.56
N LEU A 5 -52.90 22.88 -18.91
CA LEU A 5 -52.83 24.20 -18.19
C LEU A 5 -51.61 24.15 -17.22
N GLU A 6 -50.52 24.90 -17.37
CA GLU A 6 -50.25 26.36 -17.25
C GLU A 6 -50.43 27.00 -15.86
N GLY A 7 -49.46 27.86 -15.50
CA GLY A 7 -49.61 29.07 -14.65
C GLY A 7 -48.99 28.98 -13.24
N PHE A 8 -47.87 29.64 -12.92
CA PHE A 8 -47.60 31.08 -12.63
C PHE A 8 -47.96 31.59 -11.21
N ALA A 9 -47.01 32.39 -10.69
CA ALA A 9 -47.15 33.57 -9.82
C ALA A 9 -47.18 33.44 -8.28
N SER A 10 -46.06 33.85 -7.67
CA SER A 10 -45.82 35.06 -6.85
C SER A 10 -46.81 35.56 -5.78
N ALA A 11 -46.19 35.92 -4.65
CA ALA A 11 -46.35 37.14 -3.83
C ALA A 11 -47.25 37.17 -2.57
N SER A 12 -46.55 37.42 -1.45
CA SER A 12 -46.79 38.41 -0.38
C SER A 12 -48.11 38.46 0.40
N LEU A 13 -47.97 38.40 1.73
CA LEU A 13 -48.76 39.21 2.68
C LEU A 13 -47.85 39.73 3.82
N GLN A 14 -47.72 41.06 3.88
CA GLN A 14 -47.34 41.84 5.06
C GLN A 14 -48.59 42.14 5.90
N SER A 15 -48.45 42.28 7.22
CA SER A 15 -48.71 43.54 7.95
C SER A 15 -48.77 43.33 9.46
N GLY A 16 -48.29 44.32 10.19
CA GLY A 16 -48.36 44.43 11.65
C GLY A 16 -47.34 45.42 12.21
N ASP A 17 -47.49 46.71 11.87
CA ASP A 17 -46.87 47.86 12.55
C ASP A 17 -47.57 48.12 13.90
N ASP A 18 -46.83 48.58 14.93
CA ASP A 18 -46.84 49.97 15.46
C ASP A 18 -46.12 50.07 16.85
N PRO A 19 -45.78 51.28 17.38
CA PRO A 19 -44.46 51.59 17.90
C PRO A 19 -44.49 52.08 19.36
N ASN A 20 -43.33 52.41 19.94
CA ASN A 20 -43.21 53.52 20.91
C ASN A 20 -41.75 53.98 20.97
N GLU A 21 -41.57 55.26 20.70
CA GLU A 21 -40.36 56.06 20.87
C GLU A 21 -40.19 56.44 22.34
N ASP A 22 -38.94 56.60 22.80
CA ASP A 22 -38.52 57.72 23.64
C ASP A 22 -36.99 57.90 23.55
N MET A 23 -36.59 59.08 23.06
CA MET A 23 -35.25 59.70 23.09
C MET A 23 -34.84 60.00 24.56
N ASP A 24 -33.59 60.16 25.02
CA ASP A 24 -32.46 60.97 24.54
C ASP A 24 -31.25 60.79 25.56
N PRO A 25 -30.13 61.57 25.58
CA PRO A 25 -28.82 61.17 25.04
C PRO A 25 -27.63 61.29 26.03
N SER A 26 -26.46 60.71 25.71
CA SER A 26 -25.09 61.17 26.10
C SER A 26 -24.04 60.22 25.50
N THR A 27 -23.48 60.50 24.33
CA THR A 27 -22.20 61.23 24.08
C THR A 27 -20.97 60.72 24.86
N ASP A 28 -20.04 60.17 24.07
CA ASP A 28 -18.59 60.03 24.27
C ASP A 28 -18.06 59.42 25.57
N SER A 29 -17.53 58.19 25.45
CA SER A 29 -16.36 57.75 26.21
C SER A 29 -15.61 56.69 25.41
N GLU A 30 -14.68 57.19 24.61
CA GLU A 30 -13.32 56.65 24.45
C GLU A 30 -13.17 55.21 23.94
N ASP A 31 -12.74 55.18 22.69
CA ASP A 31 -11.86 54.22 22.04
C ASP A 31 -10.73 53.73 22.97
N GLU A 32 -11.04 52.83 23.91
CA GLU A 32 -10.04 52.14 24.72
C GLU A 32 -9.77 50.76 24.10
N SER A 33 -9.03 50.79 23.00
CA SER A 33 -8.25 49.65 22.53
C SER A 33 -7.14 49.33 23.56
N LEU A 34 -7.53 48.72 24.68
CA LEU A 34 -6.62 48.23 25.70
C LEU A 34 -5.81 47.06 25.13
N SER A 35 -4.71 47.43 24.47
CA SER A 35 -3.61 46.57 24.10
C SER A 35 -2.88 46.16 25.38
N GLN A 36 -3.49 45.28 26.19
CA GLN A 36 -2.78 44.65 27.30
C GLN A 36 -1.58 43.89 26.72
N PRO A 37 -0.34 44.09 27.25
CA PRO A 37 0.79 43.31 26.81
C PRO A 37 0.53 41.86 27.16
N ASN A 38 0.41 41.00 26.13
CA ASN A 38 0.18 39.56 26.30
C ASN A 38 1.09 39.02 27.40
N THR A 39 0.50 38.36 28.39
CA THR A 39 1.29 37.76 29.48
C THR A 39 2.24 36.72 28.91
N SER A 40 3.41 36.51 29.55
CA SER A 40 4.41 35.55 29.06
C SER A 40 3.83 34.15 28.79
N GLU A 41 2.80 33.75 29.53
CA GLU A 41 2.06 32.50 29.35
C GLU A 41 1.21 32.49 28.07
N GLN A 42 0.52 33.59 27.74
CA GLN A 42 -0.22 33.73 26.48
C GLN A 42 0.71 33.67 25.27
N ILE A 43 1.90 34.30 25.34
CA ILE A 43 2.89 34.24 24.26
C ILE A 43 3.41 32.81 24.06
N LYS A 44 3.69 32.08 25.14
CA LYS A 44 4.11 30.66 25.06
C LYS A 44 3.01 29.77 24.48
N ALA A 45 1.75 29.99 24.86
CA ALA A 45 0.61 29.26 24.31
C ALA A 45 0.46 29.50 22.79
N LEU A 46 0.51 30.76 22.35
CA LEU A 46 0.46 31.11 20.92
C LEU A 46 1.62 30.50 20.13
N LEU A 47 2.83 30.48 20.70
CA LEU A 47 3.98 29.84 20.07
C LEU A 47 3.80 28.32 19.97
N ALA A 48 3.28 27.67 21.02
CA ALA A 48 2.96 26.24 20.98
C ALA A 48 1.87 25.92 19.94
N ASP A 49 0.84 26.76 19.83
CA ASP A 49 -0.24 26.58 18.85
C ASP A 49 0.26 26.78 17.42
N THR A 50 1.11 27.78 17.17
CA THR A 50 1.71 27.96 15.84
C THR A 50 2.61 26.79 15.45
N GLU A 51 3.40 26.25 16.38
CA GLU A 51 4.19 25.03 16.13
C GLU A 51 3.30 23.80 15.92
N ARG A 52 2.23 23.62 16.71
CA ARG A 52 1.24 22.55 16.49
C ARG A 52 0.61 22.63 15.10
N VAL A 53 0.21 23.82 14.65
CA VAL A 53 -0.36 24.02 13.30
C VAL A 53 0.66 23.69 12.20
N LYS A 54 1.93 24.06 12.36
CA LYS A 54 2.98 23.67 11.41
C LYS A 54 3.16 22.15 11.37
N LEU A 55 3.18 21.50 12.54
CA LEU A 55 3.34 20.05 12.64
C LEU A 55 2.14 19.32 12.06
N THR A 56 0.91 19.76 12.34
CA THR A 56 -0.30 19.14 11.77
C THR A 56 -0.35 19.29 10.26
N LYS A 57 0.06 20.45 9.73
CA LYS A 57 0.21 20.66 8.29
C LYS A 57 1.23 19.69 7.69
N LYS A 58 2.43 19.60 8.24
CA LYS A 58 3.46 18.64 7.76
C LYS A 58 2.99 17.19 7.84
N LEU A 59 2.31 16.82 8.93
CA LEU A 59 1.74 15.48 9.10
C LEU A 59 0.68 15.21 8.02
N SER A 60 -0.18 16.19 7.72
CA SER A 60 -1.20 16.06 6.67
C SER A 60 -0.59 15.90 5.28
N GLU A 61 0.45 16.67 4.95
CA GLU A 61 1.19 16.60 3.69
C GLU A 61 1.89 15.24 3.55
N ALA A 62 2.59 14.78 4.60
CA ALA A 62 3.23 13.47 4.64
C ALA A 62 2.20 12.33 4.48
N ASN A 63 1.04 12.42 5.14
CA ASN A 63 -0.03 11.45 5.01
C ASN A 63 -0.63 11.41 3.60
N GLN A 64 -0.78 12.57 2.95
CA GLN A 64 -1.22 12.63 1.55
C GLN A 64 -0.20 11.99 0.62
N GLN A 65 1.09 12.28 0.81
CA GLN A 65 2.19 11.65 0.05
C GLN A 65 2.20 10.13 0.25
N ASN A 66 2.09 9.65 1.49
CA ASN A 66 2.02 8.21 1.78
C ASN A 66 0.83 7.54 1.07
N ARG A 67 -0.36 8.15 1.10
CA ARG A 67 -1.53 7.62 0.37
C ARG A 67 -1.29 7.58 -1.14
N PHE A 68 -0.66 8.61 -1.70
CA PHE A 68 -0.32 8.64 -3.12
C PHE A 68 0.69 7.54 -3.49
N LEU A 69 1.76 7.39 -2.71
CA LEU A 69 2.78 6.37 -2.92
C LEU A 69 2.21 4.95 -2.82
N LYS A 70 1.35 4.68 -1.81
CA LYS A 70 0.67 3.38 -1.68
C LYS A 70 -0.17 3.05 -2.93
N ARG A 71 -0.91 4.03 -3.48
CA ARG A 71 -1.68 3.84 -4.71
C ARG A 71 -0.78 3.58 -5.92
N GLN A 72 0.31 4.33 -6.06
CA GLN A 72 1.27 4.13 -7.15
C GLN A 72 1.91 2.75 -7.07
N LEU A 73 2.27 2.29 -5.87
CA LEU A 73 2.82 0.96 -5.64
C LEU A 73 1.86 -0.12 -6.13
N TYR A 74 0.58 -0.05 -5.73
CA TYR A 74 -0.43 -1.03 -6.18
C TYR A 74 -0.58 -1.07 -7.71
N ILE A 75 -0.60 0.09 -8.38
CA ILE A 75 -0.68 0.17 -9.85
C ILE A 75 0.57 -0.46 -10.49
N LYS A 76 1.75 -0.25 -9.91
CA LYS A 76 3.00 -0.82 -10.43
C LYS A 76 3.07 -2.33 -10.21
N GLU A 77 2.57 -2.84 -9.09
CA GLU A 77 2.45 -4.28 -8.82
C GLU A 77 1.51 -4.96 -9.83
N ASP A 78 0.34 -4.38 -10.10
CA ASP A 78 -0.61 -4.91 -11.10
C ASP A 78 -0.02 -4.91 -12.51
N ALA A 79 0.68 -3.83 -12.90
CA ALA A 79 1.37 -3.79 -14.18
C ALA A 79 2.47 -4.87 -14.27
N LEU A 80 3.23 -5.11 -13.20
CA LEU A 80 4.25 -6.15 -13.14
C LEU A 80 3.62 -7.54 -13.27
N LEU A 81 2.50 -7.81 -12.59
CA LEU A 81 1.73 -9.05 -12.72
C LEU A 81 1.29 -9.32 -14.16
N LYS A 82 0.82 -8.28 -14.85
CA LYS A 82 0.45 -8.37 -16.26
C LYS A 82 1.66 -8.67 -17.15
N PHE A 83 2.76 -7.96 -16.97
CA PHE A 83 3.99 -8.24 -17.75
C PHE A 83 4.52 -9.65 -17.51
N LYS A 84 4.44 -10.15 -16.27
CA LYS A 84 4.83 -11.52 -15.92
C LYS A 84 4.01 -12.55 -16.70
N SER A 85 2.69 -12.38 -16.78
CA SER A 85 1.82 -13.34 -17.49
C SER A 85 2.06 -13.31 -19.00
N GLU A 86 2.24 -12.12 -19.58
CA GLU A 86 2.63 -11.97 -21.00
C GLU A 86 3.98 -12.63 -21.29
N LEU A 87 4.95 -12.47 -20.39
CA LEU A 87 6.29 -13.04 -20.50
C LEU A 87 6.26 -14.57 -20.37
N ALA A 88 5.43 -15.12 -19.50
CA ALA A 88 5.20 -16.56 -19.39
C ALA A 88 4.58 -17.16 -20.66
N VAL A 89 3.63 -16.47 -21.31
CA VAL A 89 3.08 -16.91 -22.60
C VAL A 89 4.15 -16.93 -23.69
N MET A 90 5.01 -15.89 -23.73
CA MET A 90 6.13 -15.84 -24.68
C MET A 90 7.15 -16.97 -24.45
N GLU A 91 7.36 -17.37 -23.20
CA GLU A 91 8.26 -18.48 -22.85
C GLU A 91 7.77 -19.81 -23.41
N LEU A 92 6.48 -20.10 -23.24
CA LEU A 92 5.86 -21.31 -23.80
C LEU A 92 5.92 -21.33 -25.33
N GLU A 93 5.70 -20.19 -25.99
CA GLU A 93 5.79 -20.08 -27.44
C GLU A 93 7.22 -20.34 -27.94
N ILE A 94 8.23 -19.73 -27.29
CA ILE A 94 9.64 -19.96 -27.63
C ILE A 94 10.04 -21.42 -27.37
N GLN A 95 9.50 -22.03 -26.31
CA GLN A 95 9.69 -23.44 -26.02
C GLN A 95 9.11 -24.33 -27.13
N ALA A 96 7.90 -24.03 -27.61
CA ALA A 96 7.27 -24.75 -28.71
C ALA A 96 8.07 -24.60 -30.02
N LEU A 97 8.51 -23.38 -30.34
CA LEU A 97 9.37 -23.11 -31.50
C LEU A 97 10.71 -23.85 -31.40
N ALA A 98 11.30 -23.93 -30.20
CA ALA A 98 12.54 -24.67 -29.98
C ALA A 98 12.34 -26.17 -30.24
N ARG A 99 11.22 -26.76 -29.80
CA ARG A 99 10.87 -28.16 -30.07
C ARG A 99 10.68 -28.44 -31.55
N LEU A 100 9.94 -27.59 -32.26
CA LEU A 100 9.77 -27.68 -33.72
C LEU A 100 11.12 -27.58 -34.45
N ALA A 101 11.97 -26.63 -34.04
CA ALA A 101 13.31 -26.48 -34.62
C ALA A 101 14.19 -27.71 -34.35
N GLU A 102 14.05 -28.36 -33.19
CA GLU A 102 14.74 -29.62 -32.89
C GLU A 102 14.28 -30.76 -33.79
N GLU A 103 12.96 -30.89 -34.02
CA GLU A 103 12.42 -31.91 -34.91
C GLU A 103 12.95 -31.72 -36.34
N ILE A 104 12.98 -30.48 -36.83
CA ILE A 104 13.57 -30.14 -38.13
C ILE A 104 15.06 -30.47 -38.17
N ALA A 105 15.79 -30.23 -37.09
CA ALA A 105 17.21 -30.58 -37.02
C ALA A 105 17.44 -32.11 -37.00
N LYS A 106 16.48 -32.89 -36.48
CA LYS A 106 16.53 -34.36 -36.40
C LYS A 106 16.04 -35.05 -37.68
N SER A 107 15.18 -34.42 -38.48
CA SER A 107 14.57 -35.01 -39.68
C SER A 107 15.51 -35.12 -40.91
N GLY A 108 16.79 -34.82 -40.73
CA GLY A 108 17.83 -34.89 -41.77
C GLY A 108 18.18 -33.51 -42.33
N ILE A 109 19.46 -33.30 -42.66
CA ILE A 109 19.93 -32.01 -43.17
C ILE A 109 19.63 -31.94 -44.68
N PRO A 110 18.78 -31.00 -45.15
CA PRO A 110 18.52 -30.84 -46.57
C PRO A 110 19.81 -30.57 -47.36
N ASN A 111 19.89 -31.12 -48.57
CA ASN A 111 21.00 -30.85 -49.48
C ASN A 111 21.04 -29.34 -49.81
N GLY A 112 22.19 -28.70 -49.61
CA GLY A 112 22.35 -27.25 -49.79
C GLY A 112 22.04 -26.40 -48.55
N SER A 113 21.78 -26.99 -47.39
CA SER A 113 21.55 -26.22 -46.16
C SER A 113 22.72 -25.31 -45.82
N ARG A 114 22.40 -24.02 -45.65
CA ARG A 114 23.35 -22.98 -45.27
C ARG A 114 23.97 -23.26 -43.89
N LYS A 115 25.26 -22.94 -43.76
CA LYS A 115 25.97 -22.92 -42.48
C LYS A 115 26.14 -21.49 -41.97
N ILE A 116 26.09 -21.33 -40.66
CA ILE A 116 26.35 -20.10 -39.92
C ILE A 116 27.40 -20.44 -38.86
N ASN A 117 28.57 -19.80 -38.90
CA ASN A 117 29.69 -20.08 -38.00
C ASN A 117 30.05 -21.58 -37.91
N GLY A 118 30.04 -22.27 -39.05
CA GLY A 118 30.35 -23.71 -39.14
C GLY A 118 29.21 -24.66 -38.74
N LYS A 119 28.13 -24.18 -38.12
CA LYS A 119 26.94 -24.99 -37.77
C LYS A 119 25.86 -24.87 -38.84
N TYR A 120 25.09 -25.93 -39.07
CA TYR A 120 23.91 -25.86 -39.95
C TYR A 120 22.86 -24.90 -39.37
N ILE A 121 22.14 -24.21 -40.25
CA ILE A 121 21.14 -23.20 -39.88
C ILE A 121 20.11 -23.73 -38.86
N HIS A 122 19.67 -24.98 -39.02
CA HIS A 122 18.70 -25.63 -38.13
C HIS A 122 19.26 -25.79 -36.71
N THR A 123 20.49 -26.30 -36.58
CA THR A 123 21.17 -26.44 -35.28
C THR A 123 21.46 -25.09 -34.64
N HIS A 124 21.83 -24.09 -35.44
CA HIS A 124 22.06 -22.74 -34.95
C HIS A 124 20.77 -22.09 -34.42
N LEU A 125 19.64 -22.30 -35.11
CA LEU A 125 18.33 -21.83 -34.68
C LEU A 125 17.92 -22.44 -33.34
N VAL A 126 18.04 -23.77 -33.18
CA VAL A 126 17.76 -24.47 -31.91
C VAL A 126 18.57 -23.86 -30.77
N ALA A 127 19.88 -23.67 -30.97
CA ALA A 127 20.74 -23.10 -29.93
C ALA A 127 20.31 -21.68 -29.53
N ARG A 128 19.93 -20.84 -30.50
CA ARG A 128 19.44 -19.48 -30.23
C ARG A 128 18.10 -19.49 -29.49
N LEU A 129 17.14 -20.32 -29.91
CA LEU A 129 15.84 -20.40 -29.24
C LEU A 129 15.97 -20.90 -27.81
N LYS A 130 16.84 -21.89 -27.55
CA LYS A 130 17.15 -22.35 -26.19
C LYS A 130 17.78 -21.26 -25.32
N ALA A 131 18.72 -20.48 -25.87
CA ALA A 131 19.32 -19.38 -25.15
C ALA A 131 18.30 -18.30 -24.77
N VAL A 132 17.38 -17.95 -25.69
CA VAL A 132 16.31 -17.00 -25.39
C VAL A 132 15.33 -17.57 -24.36
N HIS A 133 14.97 -18.85 -24.47
CA HIS A 133 14.14 -19.53 -23.47
C HIS A 133 14.77 -19.47 -22.09
N GLU A 134 16.06 -19.82 -21.96
CA GLU A 134 16.78 -19.78 -20.68
C GLU A 134 16.81 -18.36 -20.09
N GLN A 135 17.09 -17.35 -20.91
CA GLN A 135 17.05 -15.94 -20.48
C GLN A 135 15.65 -15.54 -19.99
N LEU A 136 14.60 -16.00 -20.68
CA LEU A 136 13.22 -15.69 -20.30
C LEU A 136 12.82 -16.39 -19.00
N THR A 137 13.22 -17.66 -18.84
CA THR A 137 13.03 -18.40 -17.59
C THR A 137 13.73 -17.70 -16.41
N GLU A 138 14.92 -17.14 -16.60
CA GLU A 138 15.62 -16.36 -15.58
C GLU A 138 14.87 -15.05 -15.25
N GLN A 139 14.41 -14.31 -16.26
CA GLN A 139 13.62 -13.11 -16.05
C GLN A 139 12.30 -13.37 -15.31
N ILE A 140 11.61 -14.48 -15.57
CA ILE A 140 10.42 -14.88 -14.81
C ILE A 140 10.77 -15.07 -13.33
N LYS A 141 11.88 -15.76 -13.03
CA LYS A 141 12.32 -16.00 -11.66
C LYS A 141 12.67 -14.71 -10.92
N ASP A 142 13.33 -13.77 -11.59
CA ASP A 142 13.64 -12.46 -10.99
C ASP A 142 12.35 -11.70 -10.64
N VAL A 143 11.35 -11.78 -11.52
CA VAL A 143 10.02 -11.19 -11.27
C VAL A 143 9.30 -11.91 -10.13
N ASP A 144 9.42 -13.24 -10.00
CA ASP A 144 8.87 -14.01 -8.88
C ASP A 144 9.45 -13.57 -7.53
N VAL A 145 10.76 -13.33 -7.46
CA VAL A 145 11.44 -12.86 -6.25
C VAL A 145 11.09 -11.41 -5.93
N ALA A 146 10.84 -10.59 -6.95
CA ALA A 146 10.43 -9.20 -6.76
C ALA A 146 8.95 -9.05 -6.37
N GLN A 147 8.13 -10.07 -6.62
CA GLN A 147 6.69 -10.03 -6.37
C GLN A 147 6.39 -10.13 -4.87
N SER A 148 5.54 -9.24 -4.36
CA SER A 148 4.98 -9.34 -3.01
C SER A 148 3.91 -10.45 -2.95
N LYS A 149 3.91 -11.19 -1.85
CA LYS A 149 2.98 -12.28 -1.55
C LYS A 149 2.18 -11.95 -0.29
N GLU A 150 0.94 -12.40 -0.31
CA GLU A 150 0.03 -12.28 0.82
C GLU A 150 0.40 -13.33 1.88
N VAL A 151 0.76 -12.86 3.08
CA VAL A 151 1.18 -13.71 4.20
C VAL A 151 0.26 -13.43 5.39
N SER A 152 -0.54 -14.43 5.75
CA SER A 152 -1.40 -14.35 6.93
C SER A 152 -0.58 -14.61 8.19
N VAL A 153 -0.61 -13.66 9.12
CA VAL A 153 0.02 -13.77 10.44
C VAL A 153 -1.07 -13.69 11.48
N PHE A 154 -0.98 -14.52 12.51
CA PHE A 154 -1.96 -14.52 13.59
C PHE A 154 -1.32 -14.66 14.97
N TRP A 155 -2.08 -14.23 15.96
CA TRP A 155 -1.81 -14.38 17.38
C TRP A 155 -3.05 -14.94 18.06
N ALA A 156 -2.90 -15.97 18.88
CA ALA A 156 -4.00 -16.55 19.63
C ALA A 156 -3.78 -16.32 21.13
N GLY A 157 -4.71 -15.65 21.79
CA GLY A 157 -4.62 -15.36 23.23
C GLY A 157 -5.62 -14.31 23.69
N MET A 158 -5.69 -14.11 25.01
CA MET A 158 -6.35 -12.93 25.57
C MET A 158 -5.44 -11.72 25.38
N ALA A 159 -5.93 -10.75 24.62
CA ALA A 159 -5.28 -9.46 24.42
C ALA A 159 -6.36 -8.41 24.14
N GLU A 160 -6.07 -7.14 24.40
CA GLU A 160 -6.89 -6.01 23.96
C GLU A 160 -6.44 -5.49 22.58
N SER A 161 -5.13 -5.39 22.39
CA SER A 161 -4.50 -4.92 21.15
C SER A 161 -3.27 -5.75 20.82
N VAL A 162 -3.17 -6.18 19.57
CA VAL A 162 -2.02 -6.94 19.05
C VAL A 162 -1.48 -6.25 17.82
N GLN A 163 -0.16 -6.03 17.79
CA GLN A 163 0.57 -5.49 16.66
C GLN A 163 1.76 -6.38 16.32
N VAL A 164 2.00 -6.62 15.04
CA VAL A 164 3.21 -7.31 14.57
C VAL A 164 4.21 -6.29 14.06
N MET A 165 5.43 -6.34 14.59
CA MET A 165 6.56 -5.50 14.19
C MET A 165 7.63 -6.40 13.57
N GLY A 166 8.42 -5.92 12.62
CA GLY A 166 9.48 -6.76 12.09
C GLY A 166 10.47 -6.07 11.16
N SER A 167 11.39 -6.85 10.61
CA SER A 167 12.40 -6.36 9.68
C SER A 167 11.82 -5.92 8.34
N PHE A 168 10.57 -6.30 8.01
CA PHE A 168 9.90 -5.95 6.77
C PHE A 168 9.65 -4.44 6.62
N ASP A 169 9.51 -3.70 7.72
CA ASP A 169 9.37 -2.25 7.75
C ASP A 169 10.49 -1.56 8.56
N GLY A 170 11.56 -2.30 8.85
CA GLY A 170 12.67 -1.81 9.66
C GLY A 170 12.33 -1.55 11.11
N TRP A 171 11.37 -2.30 11.69
CA TRP A 171 10.94 -2.18 13.09
C TRP A 171 10.35 -0.81 13.45
N SER A 172 9.63 -0.18 12.51
CA SER A 172 9.23 1.22 12.65
C SER A 172 7.75 1.40 13.03
N GLN A 173 6.82 0.87 12.24
CA GLN A 173 5.38 1.04 12.42
C GLN A 173 4.67 -0.25 12.79
N GLY A 174 5.05 -1.37 12.19
CA GLY A 174 4.31 -2.64 12.27
C GLY A 174 2.90 -2.56 11.70
N GLU A 175 2.14 -3.64 11.90
CA GLU A 175 0.76 -3.80 11.43
C GLU A 175 -0.13 -4.28 12.57
N HIS A 176 -1.31 -3.68 12.72
CA HIS A 176 -2.28 -4.11 13.73
C HIS A 176 -3.00 -5.37 13.28
N LEU A 177 -3.24 -6.28 14.23
CA LEU A 177 -4.02 -7.48 13.98
C LEU A 177 -5.48 -7.23 14.36
N SER A 178 -6.38 -7.66 13.49
CA SER A 178 -7.81 -7.57 13.71
C SER A 178 -8.29 -8.75 14.56
N PRO A 179 -9.07 -8.52 15.62
CA PRO A 179 -9.65 -9.59 16.43
C PRO A 179 -10.74 -10.33 15.64
N GLU A 180 -10.66 -11.65 15.68
CA GLU A 180 -11.63 -12.60 15.17
C GLU A 180 -12.12 -13.47 16.33
N TYR A 181 -13.44 -13.48 16.54
CA TYR A 181 -14.04 -14.18 17.66
C TYR A 181 -14.30 -15.64 17.31
N THR A 182 -13.47 -16.55 17.82
CA THR A 182 -13.61 -18.00 17.59
C THR A 182 -14.32 -18.73 18.75
N GLY A 183 -14.99 -18.00 19.64
CA GLY A 183 -15.85 -18.55 20.70
C GLY A 183 -15.15 -18.90 22.01
N SER A 184 -13.97 -19.54 21.98
CA SER A 184 -13.22 -19.94 23.19
C SER A 184 -12.00 -19.08 23.51
N TYR A 185 -11.43 -18.43 22.50
CA TYR A 185 -10.36 -17.43 22.61
C TYR A 185 -10.46 -16.46 21.44
N THR A 186 -9.90 -15.25 21.60
CA THR A 186 -9.80 -14.27 20.52
C THR A 186 -8.58 -14.62 19.66
N ARG A 187 -8.79 -14.78 18.36
CA ARG A 187 -7.72 -14.93 17.37
C ARG A 187 -7.51 -13.59 16.71
N PHE A 188 -6.31 -13.03 16.85
CA PHE A 188 -5.93 -11.82 16.15
C PHE A 188 -5.27 -12.22 14.83
N SER A 189 -5.64 -11.61 13.72
CA SER A 189 -5.05 -11.92 12.42
C SER A 189 -4.79 -10.66 11.59
N THR A 190 -3.77 -10.71 10.75
CA THR A 190 -3.51 -9.69 9.74
C THR A 190 -2.90 -10.33 8.50
N THR A 191 -2.96 -9.58 7.41
CA THR A 191 -2.39 -9.94 6.13
C THR A 191 -1.25 -8.98 5.82
N LEU A 192 -0.05 -9.51 5.65
CA LEU A 192 1.13 -8.74 5.24
C LEU A 192 1.45 -9.01 3.77
N MET A 193 1.81 -7.95 3.02
CA MET A 193 2.32 -8.07 1.66
C MET A 193 3.85 -8.04 1.69
N LEU A 194 4.46 -9.23 1.64
CA LEU A 194 5.91 -9.40 1.80
C LEU A 194 6.52 -10.08 0.58
N ARG A 195 7.72 -9.66 0.17
CA ARG A 195 8.47 -10.38 -0.86
C ARG A 195 9.00 -11.70 -0.33
N PRO A 196 9.28 -12.70 -1.18
CA PRO A 196 10.00 -13.90 -0.76
C PRO A 196 11.29 -13.55 -0.02
N GLY A 197 11.47 -14.15 1.15
CA GLY A 197 12.57 -13.77 2.03
C GLY A 197 12.40 -14.24 3.46
N ARG A 198 13.40 -13.87 4.27
CA ARG A 198 13.45 -14.18 5.70
C ARG A 198 13.24 -12.88 6.47
N TYR A 199 12.22 -12.87 7.32
CA TYR A 199 11.85 -11.71 8.12
C TYR A 199 11.93 -12.07 9.60
N GLU A 200 12.48 -11.15 10.38
CA GLU A 200 12.41 -11.24 11.84
C GLU A 200 11.21 -10.44 12.29
N VAL A 201 10.36 -11.03 13.12
CA VAL A 201 9.12 -10.41 13.60
C VAL A 201 8.96 -10.61 15.10
N LYS A 202 8.21 -9.71 15.74
CA LYS A 202 7.84 -9.79 17.15
C LYS A 202 6.47 -9.19 17.36
N PHE A 203 5.74 -9.69 18.35
CA PHE A 203 4.39 -9.22 18.65
C PHE A 203 4.45 -8.24 19.81
N PHE A 204 3.78 -7.12 19.65
CA PHE A 204 3.54 -6.16 20.71
C PHE A 204 2.08 -6.30 21.14
N VAL A 205 1.89 -6.88 22.33
CA VAL A 205 0.58 -7.26 22.88
C VAL A 205 0.38 -6.49 24.17
N ASP A 206 -0.65 -5.65 24.24
CA ASP A 206 -1.03 -4.88 25.44
C ASP A 206 0.13 -4.11 26.12
N GLY A 207 1.11 -3.65 25.33
CA GLY A 207 2.27 -2.90 25.83
C GLY A 207 3.52 -3.74 26.08
N GLU A 208 3.45 -5.06 25.93
CA GLU A 208 4.56 -5.98 26.17
C GLU A 208 5.00 -6.71 24.90
N TRP A 209 6.27 -7.10 24.87
CA TRP A 209 6.87 -7.81 23.72
C TRP A 209 6.77 -9.31 23.88
N HIS A 210 6.09 -9.97 22.96
CA HIS A 210 5.87 -11.41 22.94
C HIS A 210 6.42 -12.08 21.68
N LEU A 211 6.74 -13.36 21.85
CA LEU A 211 7.07 -14.26 20.76
C LEU A 211 5.87 -15.18 20.51
N SER A 212 5.49 -15.34 19.26
CA SER A 212 4.48 -16.32 18.86
C SER A 212 5.02 -17.73 19.06
N PRO A 213 4.28 -18.63 19.73
CA PRO A 213 4.62 -20.05 19.81
C PRO A 213 4.56 -20.77 18.45
N GLU A 214 3.80 -20.22 17.50
CA GLU A 214 3.55 -20.83 16.18
C GLU A 214 4.69 -20.60 15.19
N LEU A 215 5.56 -19.63 15.47
CA LEU A 215 6.66 -19.28 14.59
C LEU A 215 8.00 -19.73 15.17
N PRO A 216 8.91 -20.29 14.35
CA PRO A 216 10.28 -20.55 14.77
C PRO A 216 10.92 -19.30 15.37
N VAL A 217 11.88 -19.50 16.27
CA VAL A 217 12.56 -18.40 16.96
C VAL A 217 14.01 -18.34 16.52
N THR A 218 14.51 -17.13 16.31
CA THR A 218 15.91 -16.83 15.95
C THR A 218 16.48 -15.78 16.91
N GLY A 219 17.81 -15.71 16.99
CA GLY A 219 18.53 -14.78 17.87
C GLY A 219 18.73 -15.28 19.30
N GLU A 220 19.46 -14.50 20.09
CA GLU A 220 19.86 -14.84 21.45
C GLU A 220 19.52 -13.71 22.44
N GLY A 221 19.15 -14.08 23.67
CA GLY A 221 18.87 -13.16 24.76
C GLY A 221 17.75 -12.15 24.44
N LEU A 222 18.07 -10.86 24.52
CA LEU A 222 17.13 -9.74 24.29
C LEU A 222 16.78 -9.54 22.80
N MET A 223 17.60 -10.07 21.89
CA MET A 223 17.40 -9.99 20.44
C MET A 223 16.64 -11.19 19.89
N LYS A 224 15.95 -11.94 20.77
CA LYS A 224 15.16 -13.10 20.39
C LYS A 224 13.88 -12.65 19.69
N ASN A 225 13.72 -13.08 18.44
CA ASN A 225 12.64 -12.71 17.51
C ASN A 225 12.04 -13.96 16.85
N ASN A 226 10.79 -13.90 16.40
CA ASN A 226 10.23 -14.95 15.54
C ASN A 226 10.78 -14.81 14.11
N LEU A 227 10.97 -15.94 13.44
CA LEU A 227 11.37 -16.01 12.05
C LEU A 227 10.15 -16.31 11.17
N LEU A 228 9.83 -15.38 10.28
CA LEU A 228 8.82 -15.53 9.24
C LEU A 228 9.52 -15.76 7.90
N ILE A 229 9.26 -16.92 7.29
CA ILE A 229 9.81 -17.28 5.98
C ILE A 229 8.68 -17.14 4.96
N VAL A 230 8.93 -16.35 3.92
CA VAL A 230 8.04 -16.18 2.79
C VAL A 230 8.68 -16.88 1.61
N GLU A 231 8.04 -17.94 1.13
CA GLU A 231 8.43 -18.68 -0.08
C GLU A 231 7.85 -18.01 -1.32
#